data_AF-A0A7Y0SC32-F1
#
_entry.id   AF-A0A7Y0SC32-F1
#
_cell.length_a   1.000
_cell.length_b   1.000
_cell.length_c   1.000
_cell.angle_alpha   90.00
_cell.angle_beta   90.00
_cell.angle_gamma   90.00
#
_symmetry.space_group_name_H-M   'P 1'
#
loop_
_entity.id
_entity.type
_entity.pdbx_description
1 polymer ?
#
loop_
_entity_poly.entity_id
_entity_poly.type
_entity_poly.pdbx_seq_one_letter_code
_entity_poly.pdbx_strand_id
1 'polypeptide(L)'
;SQLPFMPDFEALIATLKALGWKTAIASGGFTYFSDYIKDKVDLDFARSNQLEIIDGKLTGNVLGDVVTAQMKSDILVELADEYEIEQHNTVAVGDGANDL
;
A
#
# COMPACT_ATOMS: atom_id res chain seq x y z
N SER A 1 -21.17 -0.37 -0.97
CA SER A 1 -20.56 -1.21 -2.02
C SER A 1 -19.45 -2.01 -1.36
N GLN A 2 -19.48 -3.34 -1.43
CA GLN A 2 -18.41 -4.18 -0.89
C GLN A 2 -17.31 -4.30 -1.95
N LEU A 3 -16.09 -3.88 -1.60
CA LEU A 3 -14.89 -4.26 -2.33
C LEU A 3 -14.41 -5.58 -1.71
N PRO A 4 -14.65 -6.73 -2.35
CA PRO A 4 -14.17 -7.99 -1.83
C PRO A 4 -12.65 -8.00 -1.87
N PHE A 5 -12.03 -8.45 -0.78
CA PHE A 5 -10.60 -8.74 -0.82
C PHE A 5 -10.32 -9.93 -1.73
N MET A 6 -9.08 -9.98 -2.22
CA MET A 6 -8.58 -11.19 -2.86
C MET A 6 -8.74 -12.38 -1.88
N PRO A 7 -9.06 -13.58 -2.39
CA PRO A 7 -9.08 -14.78 -1.56
C PRO A 7 -7.82 -14.88 -0.71
N ASP A 8 -7.99 -15.23 0.56
CA ASP A 8 -6.91 -15.45 1.54
C ASP A 8 -6.04 -14.22 1.89
N PHE A 9 -6.37 -13.01 1.42
CA PHE A 9 -5.62 -11.78 1.72
C PHE A 9 -5.43 -11.56 3.24
N GLU A 10 -6.51 -11.65 4.02
CA GLU A 10 -6.44 -11.44 5.48
C GLU A 10 -5.57 -12.50 6.17
N ALA A 11 -5.66 -13.76 5.71
CA ALA A 11 -4.86 -14.86 6.24
C ALA A 11 -3.36 -14.71 5.91
N LEU A 12 -3.04 -14.22 4.71
CA LEU A 12 -1.67 -13.91 4.30
C LEU A 12 -1.05 -12.86 5.22
N ILE A 13 -1.73 -11.72 5.40
CA ILE A 13 -1.22 -10.63 6.25
C ILE A 13 -1.06 -11.09 7.70
N ALA A 14 -2.04 -11.81 8.25
CA ALA A 14 -1.97 -12.35 9.60
C ALA A 14 -0.77 -13.30 9.78
N THR A 15 -0.52 -14.17 8.78
CA THR A 15 0.60 -15.12 8.82
C THR A 15 1.95 -14.40 8.76
N LEU A 16 2.11 -13.44 7.85
CA LEU A 16 3.34 -12.66 7.71
C LEU A 16 3.66 -11.91 9.01
N LYS A 17 2.66 -11.26 9.60
CA LYS A 17 2.82 -10.57 10.89
C LYS A 17 3.19 -11.52 12.03
N ALA A 18 2.57 -12.69 12.09
CA ALA A 18 2.92 -13.71 13.09
C ALA A 18 4.37 -14.21 12.94
N LEU A 19 4.93 -14.16 11.74
CA LEU A 19 6.33 -14.48 11.44
C LEU A 19 7.29 -13.28 11.62
N GLY A 20 6.78 -12.11 12.06
CA GLY A 20 7.58 -10.91 12.29
C GLY A 20 7.86 -10.09 11.03
N TRP A 21 7.19 -10.36 9.92
CA TRP A 21 7.33 -9.56 8.71
C TRP A 21 6.65 -8.21 8.83
N LYS A 22 7.22 -7.23 8.14
CA LYS A 22 6.60 -5.91 7.90
C LYS A 22 5.72 -5.98 6.66
N THR A 23 4.53 -5.38 6.77
CA THR A 23 3.51 -5.44 5.73
C THR A 23 3.15 -4.04 5.25
N ALA A 24 3.15 -3.86 3.92
CA ALA A 24 2.96 -2.57 3.28
C ALA A 24 2.08 -2.70 2.04
N ILE A 25 1.35 -1.63 1.71
CA ILE A 25 0.65 -1.50 0.43
C ILE A 25 1.04 -0.18 -0.26
N ALA A 26 1.43 -0.27 -1.53
CA ALA A 26 1.67 0.88 -2.40
C ALA A 26 0.77 0.76 -3.64
N SER A 27 -0.22 1.64 -3.77
CA SER A 27 -1.25 1.52 -4.79
C SER A 27 -1.39 2.80 -5.61
N GLY A 28 -1.66 2.65 -6.92
CA GLY A 28 -2.12 3.76 -7.77
C GLY A 28 -3.59 4.15 -7.50
N GLY A 29 -4.27 3.47 -6.58
CA GLY A 29 -5.62 3.82 -6.13
C GLY A 29 -5.62 5.05 -5.22
N PHE A 30 -6.62 5.12 -4.32
CA PHE A 30 -6.82 6.29 -3.45
C PHE A 30 -6.64 5.97 -1.96
N THR A 31 -6.16 6.94 -1.20
CA THR A 31 -5.88 6.80 0.24
C THR A 31 -7.07 6.27 1.02
N TYR A 32 -8.28 6.70 0.69
CA TYR A 32 -9.52 6.18 1.27
C TYR A 32 -9.58 4.64 1.34
N PHE A 33 -9.10 3.95 0.30
CA PHE A 33 -9.10 2.48 0.28
C PHE A 33 -7.88 1.88 0.97
N SER A 34 -6.69 2.44 0.76
CA SER A 34 -5.48 1.89 1.40
C SER A 34 -5.49 2.10 2.91
N ASP A 35 -6.06 3.20 3.39
CA ASP A 35 -6.19 3.48 4.83
C ASP A 35 -7.22 2.53 5.45
N TYR A 36 -8.35 2.29 4.76
CA TYR A 36 -9.31 1.27 5.18
C TYR A 36 -8.69 -0.12 5.28
N ILE A 37 -7.88 -0.52 4.30
CA ILE A 37 -7.16 -1.81 4.34
C ILE A 37 -6.17 -1.81 5.49
N LYS A 38 -5.36 -0.75 5.63
CA LYS A 38 -4.38 -0.61 6.70
C LYS A 38 -5.03 -0.79 8.06
N ASP A 39 -6.14 -0.11 8.34
CA ASP A 39 -6.84 -0.21 9.63
C ASP A 39 -7.46 -1.59 9.83
N LYS A 40 -7.98 -2.22 8.75
CA LYS A 40 -8.68 -3.49 8.85
C LYS A 40 -7.77 -4.69 9.11
N VAL A 41 -6.57 -4.72 8.52
CA VAL A 41 -5.61 -5.83 8.69
C VAL A 41 -4.33 -5.42 9.44
N ASP A 42 -4.30 -4.18 9.94
CA ASP A 42 -3.21 -3.59 10.71
C ASP A 42 -1.88 -3.60 9.94
N LEU A 43 -1.86 -3.05 8.72
CA LEU A 43 -0.62 -2.92 7.95
C LEU A 43 0.35 -1.92 8.63
N ASP A 44 1.65 -2.18 8.54
CA ASP A 44 2.66 -1.24 9.05
C ASP A 44 2.67 0.06 8.20
N PHE A 45 2.50 -0.08 6.87
CA PHE A 45 2.56 1.04 5.93
C PHE A 45 1.48 0.99 4.84
N ALA A 46 1.02 2.17 4.40
CA ALA A 46 0.12 2.32 3.27
C ALA A 46 0.39 3.64 2.52
N ARG A 47 0.45 3.58 1.19
CA ARG A 47 0.58 4.74 0.31
C ARG A 47 -0.30 4.60 -0.92
N SER A 48 -1.09 5.63 -1.18
CA SER A 48 -1.93 5.77 -2.39
C SER A 48 -2.10 7.24 -2.75
N ASN A 49 -2.76 7.54 -3.88
CA ASN A 49 -3.07 8.90 -4.29
C ASN A 49 -4.12 9.54 -3.37
N GLN A 50 -3.87 10.76 -2.88
CA GLN A 50 -4.84 11.46 -2.06
C GLN A 50 -5.76 12.33 -2.93
N LEU A 51 -7.06 12.08 -2.92
CA LEU A 51 -8.02 12.95 -3.61
C LEU A 51 -8.29 14.21 -2.80
N GLU A 52 -8.31 15.36 -3.47
CA GLU A 52 -8.72 16.60 -2.85
C GLU A 52 -10.24 16.63 -2.65
N ILE A 53 -10.64 16.88 -1.40
CA ILE A 53 -12.04 17.00 -0.99
C ILE A 53 -12.23 18.40 -0.40
N ILE A 54 -13.15 19.17 -1.00
CA ILE A 54 -13.57 20.48 -0.50
C ILE A 54 -15.08 20.43 -0.30
N ASP A 55 -15.55 20.81 0.88
CA ASP A 55 -16.97 20.80 1.26
C ASP A 55 -17.67 19.45 1.01
N GLY A 56 -16.95 18.35 1.27
CA GLY A 56 -17.45 16.98 1.08
C GLY A 56 -17.56 16.54 -0.38
N LYS A 57 -17.01 17.30 -1.33
CA LYS A 57 -17.01 16.97 -2.76
C LYS A 57 -15.60 16.79 -3.30
N LEU A 58 -15.45 15.82 -4.18
CA LEU A 58 -14.23 15.62 -4.96
C LEU A 58 -14.04 16.79 -5.91
N THR A 59 -12.87 17.43 -5.86
CA THR A 59 -12.53 18.52 -6.79
C THR A 59 -12.05 18.00 -8.15
N GLY A 60 -11.60 16.74 -8.19
CA GLY A 60 -10.96 16.11 -9.35
C GLY A 60 -9.43 16.19 -9.32
N ASN A 61 -8.85 16.87 -8.32
CA ASN A 61 -7.41 16.97 -8.14
C ASN A 61 -6.86 15.85 -7.25
N VAL A 62 -5.60 15.50 -7.47
CA VAL A 62 -4.80 14.66 -6.56
C VAL A 62 -3.87 15.59 -5.78
N LEU A 63 -3.82 15.41 -4.46
CA LEU A 63 -2.93 16.12 -3.56
C LEU A 63 -1.59 15.38 -3.43
N GLY A 64 -0.50 16.15 -3.38
CA GLY A 64 0.85 15.63 -3.20
C GLY A 64 1.35 14.84 -4.41
N ASP A 65 2.28 13.93 -4.15
CA ASP A 65 2.92 13.13 -5.19
C ASP A 65 2.02 11.98 -5.63
N VAL A 66 1.93 11.79 -6.95
CA VAL A 66 1.21 10.67 -7.56
C VAL A 66 2.04 9.39 -7.44
N VAL A 67 1.42 8.30 -7.03
CA VAL A 67 2.06 6.98 -6.96
C VAL A 67 2.31 6.46 -8.37
N THR A 68 3.57 6.56 -8.80
CA THR A 68 4.09 5.99 -10.04
C THR A 68 4.71 4.60 -9.81
N ALA A 69 5.05 3.89 -10.89
CA ALA A 69 5.80 2.62 -10.79
C ALA A 69 7.14 2.81 -10.06
N GLN A 70 7.89 3.87 -10.40
CA GLN A 70 9.14 4.21 -9.73
C GLN A 70 8.93 4.46 -8.23
N MET A 71 7.90 5.22 -7.86
CA MET A 71 7.59 5.47 -6.46
C MET A 71 7.31 4.19 -5.67
N LYS A 72 6.68 3.17 -6.27
CA LYS A 72 6.48 1.88 -5.59
C LYS A 72 7.80 1.15 -5.32
N SER A 73 8.73 1.21 -6.28
CA SER A 73 10.08 0.66 -6.09
C SER A 73 10.83 1.42 -5.01
N ASP A 74 10.76 2.76 -5.03
CA ASP A 74 11.40 3.61 -4.03
C ASP A 74 10.86 3.32 -2.63
N ILE A 75 9.53 3.17 -2.48
CA ILE A 75 8.89 2.81 -1.19
C ILE A 75 9.42 1.48 -0.66
N LEU A 76 9.63 0.47 -1.51
CA LEU A 76 10.15 -0.81 -1.05
C LEU A 76 11.56 -0.66 -0.47
N VAL A 77 12.41 0.13 -1.14
CA VAL A 77 13.79 0.40 -0.71
C VAL A 77 13.79 1.23 0.57
N GLU A 78 12.98 2.30 0.62
CA GLU A 78 12.87 3.19 1.79
C GLU A 78 12.39 2.44 3.03
N LEU A 79 11.37 1.58 2.90
CA LEU A 79 10.87 0.78 4.02
C LEU A 79 11.85 -0.30 4.45
N ALA A 80 12.57 -0.90 3.51
CA ALA A 80 13.62 -1.86 3.84
C ALA A 80 14.73 -1.18 4.67
N ASP A 81 15.15 0.03 4.27
CA ASP A 81 16.13 0.81 5.01
C ASP A 81 15.59 1.26 6.39
N GLU A 82 14.35 1.76 6.46
CA GLU A 82 13.70 2.20 7.70
C GLU A 82 13.54 1.05 8.72
N TYR A 83 13.22 -0.15 8.25
CA TYR A 83 13.05 -1.33 9.09
C TYR A 83 14.32 -2.16 9.28
N GLU A 84 15.46 -1.68 8.77
CA GLU A 84 16.76 -2.37 8.84
C GLU A 84 16.70 -3.80 8.25
N ILE A 85 15.99 -3.95 7.12
CA ILE A 85 15.79 -5.21 6.39
C ILE A 85 16.72 -5.25 5.18
N GLU A 86 17.54 -6.30 5.09
CA GLU A 86 18.34 -6.58 3.90
C GLU A 86 17.47 -6.71 2.65
N GLN A 87 17.88 -6.08 1.54
CA GLN A 87 17.11 -6.05 0.30
C GLN A 87 16.69 -7.44 -0.21
N HIS A 88 17.52 -8.46 0.01
CA HIS A 88 17.21 -9.85 -0.39
C HIS A 88 16.10 -10.52 0.44
N ASN A 89 15.71 -9.92 1.57
CA ASN A 89 14.60 -10.35 2.43
C ASN A 89 13.33 -9.52 2.19
N THR A 90 13.23 -8.83 1.05
CA THR A 90 12.03 -8.12 0.63
C THR A 90 11.26 -8.94 -0.39
N VAL A 91 9.92 -8.80 -0.39
CA VAL A 91 9.04 -9.41 -1.38
C VAL A 91 8.03 -8.35 -1.84
N ALA A 92 7.98 -8.11 -3.15
CA ALA A 92 6.95 -7.29 -3.78
C ALA A 92 5.99 -8.19 -4.57
N VAL A 93 4.69 -7.91 -4.46
CA VAL A 93 3.62 -8.63 -5.16
C VAL A 93 2.78 -7.60 -5.92
N GLY A 94 2.65 -7.78 -7.23
CA GLY A 94 1.88 -6.92 -8.12
C GLY A 94 1.37 -7.69 -9.34
N ASP A 95 0.38 -7.15 -10.03
CA ASP A 95 -0.33 -7.80 -11.14
C ASP A 95 -0.15 -7.08 -12.49
N GLY A 96 0.42 -5.87 -12.50
CA GLY A 96 0.50 -5.02 -13.68
C GLY A 96 1.91 -4.59 -14.07
N ALA A 97 2.01 -4.00 -15.27
CA ALA A 97 3.26 -3.38 -15.74
C ALA A 97 3.70 -2.18 -14.89
N ASN A 98 2.81 -1.63 -14.06
CA ASN A 98 3.10 -0.57 -13.10
C ASN A 98 3.77 -1.09 -11.82
N ASP A 99 4.04 -2.40 -11.75
CA ASP A 99 4.72 -3.07 -10.64
C ASP A 99 6.06 -3.71 -11.08
N LEU A 100 6.45 -3.50 -12.36
CA LEU A 100 7.73 -3.92 -12.95
C LEU A 100 8.79 -2.82 -12.85
#